data_AF-A0A6M5YZ71-F1
#
_entry.id   AF-A0A6M5YZ71-F1
#
_cell.length_a   1.000
_cell.length_b   1.000
_cell.length_c   1.000
_cell.angle_alpha   90.00
_cell.angle_beta   90.00
_cell.angle_gamma   90.00
#
_symmetry.space_group_name_H-M   'P 1'
#
loop_
_entity.id
_entity.type
_entity.pdbx_description
1 polymer ?
#
loop_
_entity_poly.entity_id
_entity_poly.type
_entity_poly.pdbx_seq_one_letter_code
_entity_poly.pdbx_strand_id
1 'polypeptide(L)'
;MTEPSSTPPPEHAPEPPVPASRVLPLMRLLPPPPDGTILVPPEPSEQPRRGWFFAQIWAEMSLAAQMYFDPRYRVSRTAQIAFPLFAVLLVLNYFFFAVWFSLAVVSPVAERLIDVTLAVLAYRVLVRELDRYRAVLDYLARYAPK
;
A
#
# COMPACT_ATOMS: atom_id res chain seq x y z
N MET A 1 -73.39 -15.14 -22.59
CA MET A 1 -72.44 -14.58 -23.58
C MET A 1 -71.95 -13.27 -23.01
N THR A 2 -70.75 -13.28 -22.46
CA THR A 2 -70.11 -12.13 -21.80
C THR A 2 -68.63 -12.21 -22.17
N GLU A 3 -68.17 -11.27 -23.00
CA GLU A 3 -66.77 -11.15 -23.41
C GLU A 3 -65.91 -10.63 -22.24
N PRO A 4 -64.71 -11.19 -22.01
CA PRO A 4 -63.71 -10.57 -21.14
C PRO A 4 -62.97 -9.46 -21.89
N SER A 5 -63.16 -8.22 -21.43
CA SER A 5 -62.48 -7.02 -21.93
C SER A 5 -60.99 -7.03 -21.54
N SER A 6 -60.15 -7.01 -22.57
CA SER A 6 -58.70 -6.88 -22.53
C SER A 6 -58.28 -5.45 -22.20
N THR A 7 -57.57 -5.26 -21.09
CA THR A 7 -56.85 -4.01 -20.76
C THR A 7 -55.34 -4.28 -20.84
N PRO A 8 -54.57 -3.60 -21.71
CA PRO A 8 -53.13 -3.76 -21.75
C PRO A 8 -52.45 -3.00 -20.58
N PRO A 9 -51.27 -3.46 -20.11
CA PRO A 9 -50.52 -2.81 -19.04
C PRO A 9 -49.88 -1.48 -19.51
N PRO A 10 -49.68 -0.50 -18.60
CA PRO A 10 -49.11 0.80 -18.93
C PRO A 10 -47.64 0.71 -19.33
N GLU A 11 -47.33 1.32 -20.47
CA GLU A 11 -46.02 1.51 -21.07
C GLU A 11 -45.13 2.35 -20.14
N HIS A 12 -44.03 1.78 -19.63
CA HIS A 12 -43.04 2.51 -18.84
C HIS A 12 -42.36 3.57 -19.70
N ALA A 13 -42.51 4.83 -19.29
CA ALA A 13 -41.81 5.97 -19.88
C ALA A 13 -40.28 5.77 -19.79
N PRO A 14 -39.52 6.16 -20.82
CA PRO A 14 -38.06 6.06 -20.80
C PRO A 14 -37.46 6.99 -19.74
N GLU A 15 -36.68 6.39 -18.84
CA GLU A 15 -35.91 7.07 -17.80
C GLU A 15 -34.87 8.02 -18.45
N PRO A 16 -34.73 9.28 -17.97
CA PRO A 16 -33.77 10.22 -18.56
C PRO A 16 -32.32 9.77 -18.31
N PRO A 17 -31.40 9.97 -19.28
CA PRO A 17 -30.01 9.58 -19.13
C PRO A 17 -29.34 10.39 -18.03
N VAL A 18 -28.88 9.70 -16.99
CA VAL A 18 -28.07 10.26 -15.89
C VAL A 18 -26.84 10.94 -16.51
N PRO A 19 -26.58 12.23 -16.23
CA PRO A 19 -25.43 12.92 -16.79
C PRO A 19 -24.14 12.26 -16.30
N ALA A 20 -23.37 11.73 -17.25
CA ALA A 20 -22.05 11.17 -17.07
C ALA A 20 -21.16 12.15 -16.30
N SER A 21 -21.04 11.90 -15.00
CA SER A 21 -20.15 12.62 -14.10
C SER A 21 -18.72 12.37 -14.57
N ARG A 22 -18.11 13.43 -15.13
CA ARG A 22 -16.67 13.68 -15.35
C ARG A 22 -15.75 12.57 -14.81
N VAL A 23 -15.69 11.43 -15.49
CA VAL A 23 -14.63 10.45 -15.30
C VAL A 23 -13.43 10.95 -16.09
N LEU A 24 -12.34 11.16 -15.36
CA LEU A 24 -11.10 11.75 -15.85
C LEU A 24 -10.60 11.02 -17.12
N PRO A 25 -10.26 11.73 -18.21
CA PRO A 25 -9.84 11.15 -19.49
C PRO A 25 -8.47 10.45 -19.45
N LEU A 26 -7.87 10.24 -18.26
CA LEU A 26 -6.62 9.50 -18.10
C LEU A 26 -6.80 7.98 -18.00
N MET A 27 -8.01 7.45 -17.81
CA MET A 27 -8.23 6.00 -17.81
C MET A 27 -8.20 5.35 -19.20
N ARG A 28 -8.22 6.15 -20.27
CA ARG A 28 -8.35 5.65 -21.66
C ARG A 28 -7.05 5.15 -22.28
N LEU A 29 -5.90 5.33 -21.62
CA LEU A 29 -4.59 4.88 -22.10
C LEU A 29 -4.07 3.62 -21.38
N LEU A 30 -4.85 3.07 -20.46
CA LEU A 30 -4.53 1.79 -19.84
C LEU A 30 -5.16 0.68 -20.69
N PRO A 31 -4.40 -0.37 -21.05
CA PRO A 31 -4.99 -1.55 -21.68
C PRO A 31 -6.11 -2.08 -20.77
N PRO A 32 -7.22 -2.58 -21.35
CA PRO A 32 -8.32 -3.11 -20.55
C PRO A 32 -7.77 -4.16 -19.57
N PRO A 33 -8.07 -4.05 -18.26
CA PRO A 33 -7.66 -5.07 -17.33
C PRO A 33 -8.26 -6.40 -17.80
N PRO A 34 -7.46 -7.47 -17.95
CA PRO A 34 -7.96 -8.74 -18.44
C PRO A 34 -9.10 -9.22 -17.53
N ASP A 35 -10.23 -9.60 -18.14
CA ASP A 35 -11.42 -10.12 -17.45
C ASP A 35 -10.99 -11.25 -16.50
N GLY A 36 -10.94 -10.94 -15.20
CA GLY A 36 -10.25 -11.76 -14.20
C GLY A 36 -9.45 -10.99 -13.16
N THR A 37 -9.33 -9.66 -13.26
CA THR A 37 -8.89 -8.79 -12.14
C THR A 37 -9.98 -8.70 -11.07
N ILE A 38 -10.32 -9.84 -10.47
CA ILE A 38 -10.81 -9.86 -9.11
C ILE A 38 -9.68 -9.23 -8.30
N LEU A 39 -10.05 -8.24 -7.49
CA LEU A 39 -9.29 -7.76 -6.35
C LEU A 39 -9.12 -8.92 -5.34
N VAL A 40 -8.50 -10.03 -5.78
CA VAL A 40 -8.17 -11.13 -4.90
C VAL A 40 -7.12 -10.54 -3.97
N PRO A 41 -7.39 -10.45 -2.66
CA PRO A 41 -6.35 -10.14 -1.69
C PRO A 41 -5.19 -11.08 -2.00
N PRO A 42 -3.95 -10.59 -2.15
CA PRO A 42 -2.82 -11.46 -2.47
C PRO A 42 -2.84 -12.64 -1.51
N GLU A 43 -3.05 -13.84 -2.06
CA GLU A 43 -2.81 -15.09 -1.33
C GLU A 43 -1.41 -14.94 -0.73
N PRO A 44 -1.24 -15.07 0.59
CA PRO A 44 0.07 -14.91 1.20
C PRO A 44 1.00 -15.91 0.53
N SER A 45 1.95 -15.40 -0.25
CA SER A 45 2.99 -16.21 -0.87
C SER A 45 3.64 -17.05 0.21
N GLU A 46 3.72 -18.36 -0.05
CA GLU A 46 4.04 -19.40 0.92
C GLU A 46 5.14 -18.93 1.89
N GLN A 47 4.79 -18.82 3.17
CA GLN A 47 5.74 -18.49 4.22
C GLN A 47 6.93 -19.45 4.10
N PRO A 48 8.18 -18.95 3.94
CA PRO A 48 9.33 -19.81 3.79
C PRO A 48 9.42 -20.74 5.00
N ARG A 49 9.33 -22.05 4.73
CA ARG A 49 9.32 -23.12 5.72
C ARG A 49 10.53 -22.98 6.66
N ARG A 50 10.28 -22.48 7.87
CA ARG A 50 11.09 -22.67 9.10
C ARG A 50 12.61 -22.59 8.88
N GLY A 51 13.06 -21.61 8.10
CA GLY A 51 14.46 -21.26 8.00
C GLY A 51 14.93 -20.54 9.26
N TRP A 52 16.21 -20.66 9.58
CA TRP A 52 16.87 -19.85 10.61
C TRP A 52 16.36 -18.40 10.62
N PHE A 53 15.93 -17.90 11.78
CA PHE A 53 15.40 -16.55 11.97
C PHE A 53 16.27 -15.45 11.31
N PHE A 54 17.60 -15.59 11.42
CA PHE A 54 18.54 -14.67 10.78
C PHE A 54 18.50 -14.71 9.25
N ALA A 55 18.32 -15.89 8.65
CA ALA A 55 18.20 -16.02 7.19
C ALA A 55 16.92 -15.34 6.70
N GLN A 56 15.83 -15.40 7.48
CA GLN A 56 14.60 -14.68 7.17
C GLN A 56 14.79 -13.17 7.23
N ILE A 57 15.41 -12.65 8.29
CA ILE A 57 15.73 -11.21 8.40
C ILE A 57 16.61 -10.76 7.24
N TRP A 58 17.64 -11.54 6.92
CA TRP A 58 18.55 -11.22 5.82
C TRP A 58 17.82 -11.19 4.47
N ALA A 59 16.95 -12.16 4.22
CA ALA A 59 16.12 -12.19 3.01
C ALA A 59 15.20 -10.96 2.94
N GLU A 60 14.51 -10.60 4.03
CA GLU A 60 13.68 -9.40 4.09
C GLU A 60 14.49 -8.12 3.86
N MET A 61 15.68 -8.02 4.44
CA MET A 61 16.56 -6.86 4.28
C MET A 61 17.11 -6.75 2.85
N SER A 62 17.47 -7.87 2.23
CA SER A 62 17.88 -7.90 0.82
C SER A 62 16.74 -7.48 -0.12
N LEU A 63 15.51 -7.90 0.18
CA LEU A 63 14.33 -7.54 -0.59
C LEU A 63 13.97 -6.06 -0.43
N ALA A 64 14.11 -5.51 0.78
CA ALA A 64 13.98 -4.08 1.04
C ALA A 64 15.04 -3.25 0.29
N ALA A 65 16.29 -3.72 0.27
CA ALA A 65 17.36 -3.08 -0.49
C ALA A 65 17.08 -3.12 -1.99
N GLN A 66 16.66 -4.29 -2.51
CA GLN A 66 16.30 -4.44 -3.91
C GLN A 66 15.13 -3.51 -4.29
N MET A 67 14.10 -3.42 -3.45
CA MET A 67 12.99 -2.48 -3.62
C MET A 67 13.47 -1.03 -3.70
N TYR A 68 14.44 -0.63 -2.86
CA TYR A 68 14.97 0.73 -2.85
C TYR A 68 15.79 1.06 -4.11
N PHE A 69 16.55 0.09 -4.61
CA PHE A 69 17.38 0.26 -5.80
C PHE A 69 16.69 -0.10 -7.12
N ASP A 70 15.45 -0.58 -7.11
CA ASP A 70 14.69 -0.90 -8.32
C ASP A 70 14.11 0.38 -8.93
N PRO A 71 14.65 0.90 -10.06
CA PRO A 71 14.18 2.14 -10.66
C PRO A 71 12.77 2.02 -11.26
N ARG A 72 12.28 0.79 -11.45
CA ARG A 72 10.94 0.53 -12.00
C ARG A 72 9.88 0.56 -10.90
N TYR A 73 10.28 0.41 -9.64
CA TYR A 73 9.35 0.41 -8.52
C TYR A 73 8.95 1.83 -8.12
N ARG A 74 7.64 2.11 -8.15
CA ARG A 74 7.09 3.39 -7.70
C ARG A 74 6.61 3.26 -6.25
N VAL A 75 7.48 3.69 -5.33
CA VAL A 75 7.19 3.74 -3.89
C VAL A 75 5.88 4.49 -3.62
N SER A 76 5.06 4.00 -2.68
CA SER A 76 3.82 4.68 -2.28
C SER A 76 4.07 6.12 -1.83
N ARG A 77 3.12 7.04 -2.11
CA ARG A 77 3.20 8.43 -1.60
C ARG A 77 3.33 8.47 -0.07
N THR A 78 2.68 7.54 0.60
CA THR A 78 2.76 7.40 2.06
C THR A 78 4.19 7.07 2.50
N ALA A 79 4.84 6.08 1.89
CA ALA A 79 6.21 5.74 2.22
C ALA A 79 7.21 6.85 1.83
N GLN A 80 7.01 7.51 0.68
CA GLN A 80 7.80 8.66 0.25
C GLN A 80 7.79 9.82 1.26
N ILE A 81 6.67 10.03 1.96
CA ILE A 81 6.55 11.06 3.00
C ILE A 81 7.01 10.51 4.35
N ALA A 82 6.67 9.25 4.67
CA ALA A 82 6.95 8.65 5.97
C ALA A 82 8.45 8.50 6.24
N PHE A 83 9.24 8.03 5.27
CA PHE A 83 10.70 7.88 5.45
C PHE A 83 11.42 9.19 5.81
N PRO A 84 11.28 10.28 5.01
CA PRO A 84 11.90 11.55 5.40
C PRO A 84 11.30 12.13 6.67
N LEU A 85 10.00 11.94 6.91
CA LEU A 85 9.37 12.37 8.17
C LEU A 85 9.98 11.68 9.40
N PHE A 86 10.16 10.35 9.35
CA PHE A 86 10.81 9.61 10.44
C PHE A 86 12.27 10.03 10.62
N ALA A 87 13.00 10.27 9.53
CA ALA A 87 14.38 10.77 9.61
C ALA A 87 14.45 12.16 10.27
N VAL A 88 13.57 13.08 9.87
CA VAL A 88 13.49 14.43 10.46
C VAL A 88 13.10 14.34 11.94
N LEU A 89 12.13 13.50 12.29
CA LEU A 89 11.72 13.33 13.69
C LEU A 89 12.84 12.72 14.54
N LEU A 90 13.62 11.77 14.01
CA LEU A 90 14.80 11.22 14.71
C LEU A 90 15.85 12.30 14.99
N VAL A 91 16.17 13.12 13.97
CA VAL A 91 17.11 14.24 14.13
C VAL A 91 16.56 15.23 15.15
N LEU A 92 15.29 15.61 15.04
CA LEU A 92 14.66 16.54 15.96
C LEU A 92 14.59 15.98 17.38
N ASN A 93 14.35 14.68 17.54
CA ASN A 93 14.38 13.98 18.84
C ASN A 93 15.75 14.13 19.49
N TYR A 94 16.82 13.85 18.75
CA TYR A 94 18.18 14.02 19.23
C TYR A 94 18.45 15.47 19.66
N PHE A 95 18.14 16.46 18.81
CA PHE A 95 18.35 17.87 19.16
C PHE A 95 17.50 18.31 20.37
N PHE A 96 16.26 17.83 20.48
CA PHE A 96 15.36 18.13 21.58
C PHE A 96 15.95 17.70 22.93
N PHE A 97 16.41 16.45 23.03
CA PHE A 97 16.97 15.91 24.27
C PHE A 97 18.42 16.35 24.54
N ALA A 98 19.23 16.52 23.48
CA ALA A 98 20.62 16.93 23.61
C ALA A 98 20.79 18.42 23.91
N VAL A 99 19.97 19.30 23.32
CA VAL A 99 20.15 20.76 23.39
C VAL A 99 19.17 21.44 24.35
N TRP A 100 17.89 21.07 24.30
CA TRP A 100 16.85 21.79 25.06
C TRP A 100 16.50 21.14 26.41
N PHE A 101 16.51 19.82 26.50
CA PHE A 101 16.07 19.08 27.69
C PHE A 101 17.10 18.04 28.17
N SER A 102 18.23 18.53 28.69
CA SER A 102 19.29 17.69 29.27
C SER A 102 19.06 17.41 30.76
N LEU A 103 18.07 16.57 31.06
CA LEU A 103 17.90 15.99 32.40
C LEU A 103 18.65 14.65 32.47
N ALA A 104 19.65 14.55 33.34
CA ALA A 104 20.62 13.44 33.37
C ALA A 104 20.04 12.01 33.37
N VAL A 105 18.83 11.81 33.91
CA VAL A 105 18.18 10.49 34.00
C VAL A 105 16.95 10.36 33.11
N VAL A 106 16.10 11.40 33.06
CA VAL A 106 14.82 11.34 32.33
C VAL A 106 15.03 11.48 30.82
N SER A 107 15.96 12.35 30.40
CA SER A 107 16.28 12.60 28.99
C SER A 107 16.70 11.33 28.24
N PRO A 108 17.69 10.55 28.69
CA PRO A 108 18.12 9.36 27.95
C PRO A 108 17.05 8.26 27.92
N VAL A 109 16.19 8.14 28.95
CA VAL A 109 15.12 7.14 28.94
C VAL A 109 14.03 7.53 27.95
N ALA A 110 13.59 8.80 27.96
CA ALA A 110 12.56 9.31 27.07
C ALA A 110 13.01 9.28 25.61
N GLU A 111 14.25 9.70 25.33
CA GLU A 111 14.86 9.64 23.99
C GLU A 111 14.76 8.22 23.42
N ARG A 112 15.16 7.20 24.19
CA ARG A 112 15.14 5.80 23.75
C ARG A 112 13.72 5.27 23.52
N LEU A 113 12.77 5.65 24.37
CA LEU A 113 11.37 5.25 24.17
C LEU A 113 10.80 5.84 22.87
N ILE A 114 11.13 7.09 22.57
CA ILE A 114 10.71 7.75 21.33
C ILE A 114 11.38 7.09 20.13
N ASP A 115 12.70 6.85 20.17
CA ASP A 115 13.44 6.17 19.10
C ASP A 115 12.86 4.78 18.80
N VAL A 116 12.59 3.98 19.84
CA VAL A 116 11.97 2.65 19.68
C VAL A 116 10.59 2.77 19.06
N THR A 117 9.78 3.73 19.50
CA THR A 117 8.44 3.95 18.94
C THR A 117 8.51 4.33 17.47
N LEU A 118 9.39 5.26 17.10
CA LEU A 118 9.61 5.65 15.70
C LEU A 118 10.11 4.47 14.87
N ALA A 119 11.05 3.67 15.39
CA ALA A 119 11.58 2.51 14.69
C ALA A 119 10.49 1.47 14.40
N VAL A 120 9.61 1.19 15.37
CA VAL A 120 8.47 0.27 15.19
C VAL A 120 7.48 0.80 14.14
N LEU A 121 7.18 2.10 14.16
CA LEU A 121 6.31 2.71 13.16
C LEU A 121 6.93 2.69 11.76
N ALA A 122 8.20 3.03 11.63
CA ALA A 122 8.95 2.97 10.38
C ALA A 122 9.00 1.53 9.83
N TYR A 123 9.27 0.55 10.70
CA TYR A 123 9.23 -0.86 10.35
C TYR A 123 7.85 -1.28 9.83
N ARG A 124 6.76 -0.84 10.47
CA ARG A 124 5.40 -1.14 9.99
C ARG A 124 5.10 -0.57 8.61
N VAL A 125 5.59 0.63 8.31
CA VAL A 125 5.46 1.21 6.98
C VAL A 125 6.28 0.40 5.96
N LEU A 126 7.49 0.00 6.34
CA LEU A 126 8.36 -0.81 5.49
C LEU A 126 7.75 -2.17 5.17
N VAL A 127 7.21 -2.90 6.15
CA VAL A 127 6.55 -4.21 5.94
C VAL A 127 5.38 -4.08 4.96
N ARG A 128 4.55 -3.05 5.12
CA ARG A 128 3.44 -2.79 4.18
C ARG A 128 3.93 -2.54 2.76
N GLU A 129 5.03 -1.82 2.59
CA GLU A 129 5.59 -1.54 1.28
C GLU A 129 6.27 -2.79 0.68
N LEU A 130 6.90 -3.63 1.49
CA LEU A 130 7.48 -4.92 1.08
C LEU A 130 6.40 -5.86 0.55
N ASP A 131 5.25 -5.97 1.23
CA ASP A 131 4.14 -6.79 0.78
C ASP A 131 3.60 -6.31 -0.57
N ARG A 132 3.54 -4.99 -0.76
CA ARG A 132 3.18 -4.38 -2.04
C ARG A 132 4.22 -4.68 -3.13
N TYR A 133 5.51 -4.58 -2.81
CA TYR A 133 6.59 -4.89 -3.74
C TYR A 133 6.56 -6.35 -4.19
N ARG A 134 6.35 -7.29 -3.25
CA ARG A 134 6.18 -8.73 -3.54
C ARG A 134 5.03 -8.96 -4.52
N ALA A 135 3.88 -8.34 -4.30
CA ALA A 135 2.74 -8.45 -5.22
C ALA A 135 3.07 -7.95 -6.65
N VAL A 136 3.87 -6.88 -6.76
CA VAL A 136 4.33 -6.37 -8.06
C VAL A 136 5.31 -7.34 -8.72
N LEU A 137 6.25 -7.90 -7.97
CA LEU A 137 7.18 -8.90 -8.48
C LEU A 137 6.45 -10.16 -8.97
N ASP A 138 5.47 -10.65 -8.21
CA ASP A 138 4.67 -11.82 -8.60
C ASP A 138 3.86 -11.56 -9.88
N TYR A 139 3.33 -10.34 -10.05
CA TYR A 139 2.66 -9.93 -11.28
C TYR A 139 3.63 -9.90 -12.47
N LEU A 140 4.81 -9.29 -12.31
CA LEU A 140 5.82 -9.25 -13.36
C LEU A 140 6.31 -10.65 -13.72
N ALA A 141 6.49 -11.54 -12.74
CA ALA A 141 6.88 -12.92 -13.00
C ALA A 141 5.86 -13.71 -13.84
N ARG A 142 4.56 -13.42 -13.68
CA ARG A 142 3.47 -14.09 -14.43
C ARG A 142 3.26 -13.51 -15.83
N TYR A 143 3.44 -12.20 -16.01
CA TYR A 143 2.99 -11.48 -17.21
C TYR A 143 4.10 -10.77 -17.99
N ALA A 144 5.35 -10.80 -17.53
CA ALA A 144 6.46 -10.25 -18.32
C ALA A 144 6.66 -11.09 -19.60
N PRO A 145 6.61 -10.48 -20.80
CA PRO A 145 6.91 -11.18 -22.04
C PRO A 145 8.37 -11.65 -22.03
N LYS A 146 8.58 -12.92 -22.42
CA LYS A 146 9.92 -13.51 -22.59
C LYS A 146 10.65 -12.89 -23.78
#